data_AF-A0A813EZS1-F1
#
_entry.id   AF-A0A813EZS1-F1
#
_cell.length_a   1.000
_cell.length_b   1.000
_cell.length_c   1.000
_cell.angle_alpha   90.00
_cell.angle_beta   90.00
_cell.angle_gamma   90.00
#
_symmetry.space_group_name_H-M   'P 1'
#
loop_
_entity.id
_entity.type
_entity.pdbx_description
1 polymer ?
#
loop_
_entity_poly.entity_id
_entity_poly.type
_entity_poly.pdbx_seq_one_letter_code
_entity_poly.pdbx_strand_id
1 'polypeptide(L)'
;DWGSPSSASASMTSLKQALDAERLAWQFTRQETCSWQAGDQAPASPASWGGLPASTLEKCRQEVQKKGGLETLIPARQNWCWESLKLLSCPAGESTGLPWEQSKATLEDTLRTPLGNRFHPLADASLCNEPEQGSRRWTDFERQSARSWFFRNVRVYVLAIQSSVSTLAVVNTTAGLADLGIAVTRVPGFDLSRTGDLEEATREGAFKPQSSDEELVLEEGIAATSRLSRSASHFRALNLAQKTVRPLALLLEDGVQVVDDFELKVWSLVREEAPCDWDVISLSTTCPVGRCVSPHLARVGPGL
;
A
#
# COMPACT_ATOMS: atom_id res chain seq x y z
N ASP A 1 -19.32 2.66 -62.10
CA ASP A 1 -18.21 1.85 -61.60
C ASP A 1 -18.15 2.02 -60.08
N TRP A 2 -18.95 1.24 -59.35
CA TRP A 2 -18.97 1.25 -57.89
C TRP A 2 -18.23 -0.02 -57.43
N GLY A 3 -17.12 0.19 -56.74
CA GLY A 3 -16.10 -0.82 -56.44
C GLY A 3 -16.66 -2.11 -55.82
N SER A 4 -16.09 -3.22 -56.26
CA SER A 4 -16.46 -4.57 -55.86
C SER A 4 -16.37 -4.78 -54.34
N PRO A 5 -17.34 -5.48 -53.70
CA PRO A 5 -17.38 -5.72 -52.24
C PRO A 5 -16.28 -6.65 -51.67
N SER A 6 -15.31 -7.07 -52.48
CA SER A 6 -14.37 -8.13 -52.14
C SER A 6 -13.22 -7.70 -51.20
N SER A 7 -13.09 -6.41 -50.87
CA SER A 7 -12.01 -5.92 -49.99
C SER A 7 -12.40 -5.78 -48.51
N ALA A 8 -13.69 -5.79 -48.16
CA ALA A 8 -14.13 -5.60 -46.77
C ALA A 8 -13.94 -6.84 -45.88
N SER A 9 -14.05 -8.06 -46.43
CA SER A 9 -13.91 -9.30 -45.66
C SER A 9 -12.45 -9.62 -45.28
N ALA A 10 -11.48 -9.25 -46.12
CA ALA A 10 -10.06 -9.36 -45.80
C ALA A 10 -9.65 -8.41 -44.66
N SER A 11 -10.26 -7.21 -44.62
CA SER A 11 -10.01 -6.19 -43.57
C SER A 11 -10.61 -6.55 -42.21
N MET A 12 -11.79 -7.19 -42.16
CA MET A 12 -12.37 -7.64 -40.88
C MET A 12 -11.65 -8.84 -40.28
N THR A 13 -11.06 -9.71 -41.10
CA THR A 13 -10.31 -10.88 -40.63
C THR A 13 -9.01 -10.45 -39.93
N SER A 14 -8.35 -9.40 -40.43
CA SER A 14 -7.14 -8.85 -39.78
C SER A 14 -7.44 -8.10 -38.49
N LEU A 15 -8.56 -7.36 -38.40
CA LEU A 15 -8.97 -6.68 -37.16
C LEU A 15 -9.30 -7.68 -36.04
N LYS A 16 -10.04 -8.76 -36.35
CA LYS A 16 -10.34 -9.80 -35.37
C LYS A 16 -9.07 -10.49 -34.86
N GLN A 17 -8.14 -10.83 -35.76
CA GLN A 17 -6.86 -11.43 -35.39
C GLN A 17 -6.01 -10.49 -34.54
N ALA A 18 -6.00 -9.18 -34.84
CA ALA A 18 -5.32 -8.18 -34.03
C ALA A 18 -5.91 -8.07 -32.62
N LEU A 19 -7.24 -8.03 -32.50
CA LEU A 19 -7.93 -7.99 -31.20
C LEU A 19 -7.73 -9.28 -30.40
N ASP A 20 -7.74 -10.46 -31.06
CA ASP A 20 -7.47 -11.74 -30.41
C ASP A 20 -6.02 -11.83 -29.92
N ALA A 21 -5.06 -11.33 -30.72
CA ALA A 21 -3.65 -11.26 -30.31
C ALA A 21 -3.43 -10.28 -29.15
N GLU A 22 -4.07 -9.11 -29.18
CA GLU A 22 -4.04 -8.13 -28.10
C GLU A 22 -4.66 -8.70 -26.81
N ARG A 23 -5.80 -9.38 -26.91
CA ARG A 23 -6.45 -10.05 -25.78
C ARG A 23 -5.57 -11.15 -25.19
N LEU A 24 -4.92 -11.97 -26.02
CA LEU A 24 -4.00 -13.01 -25.55
C LEU A 24 -2.76 -12.41 -24.89
N ALA A 25 -2.18 -11.36 -25.46
CA ALA A 25 -1.08 -10.62 -24.86
C ALA A 25 -1.48 -10.02 -23.51
N TRP A 26 -2.69 -9.46 -23.42
CA TRP A 26 -3.23 -8.93 -22.17
C TRP A 26 -3.46 -10.01 -21.13
N GLN A 27 -4.03 -11.16 -21.52
CA GLN A 27 -4.21 -12.31 -20.61
C GLN A 27 -2.87 -12.85 -20.10
N PHE A 28 -1.87 -12.94 -20.97
CA PHE A 28 -0.52 -13.38 -20.60
C PHE A 28 0.12 -12.40 -19.62
N THR A 29 0.05 -11.09 -19.92
CA THR A 29 0.57 -10.04 -19.05
C THR A 29 -0.11 -10.05 -17.69
N ARG A 30 -1.44 -10.24 -17.66
CA ARG A 30 -2.21 -10.29 -16.42
C ARG A 30 -1.84 -11.49 -15.54
N GLN A 31 -1.60 -12.66 -16.12
CA GLN A 31 -1.12 -13.83 -15.38
C GLN A 31 0.30 -13.65 -14.82
N GLU A 32 1.08 -12.72 -15.39
CA GLU A 32 2.39 -12.35 -14.86
C GLU A 32 2.31 -11.32 -13.73
N THR A 33 1.18 -10.63 -13.54
CA THR A 33 1.07 -9.48 -12.62
C THR A 33 0.06 -9.68 -11.49
N CYS A 34 -0.56 -10.86 -11.41
CA CYS A 34 -1.42 -11.28 -10.31
C CYS A 34 -1.62 -12.80 -10.35
N SER A 35 -2.16 -13.36 -9.27
CA SER A 35 -2.59 -14.74 -9.14
C SER A 35 -4.12 -14.83 -9.28
N TRP A 36 -4.60 -15.56 -10.29
CA TRP A 36 -6.04 -15.84 -10.45
C TRP A 36 -6.56 -16.84 -9.41
N GLN A 37 -5.64 -17.61 -8.82
CA GLN A 37 -5.93 -18.55 -7.73
C GLN A 37 -5.97 -17.84 -6.39
N ALA A 38 -5.26 -16.72 -6.27
CA ALA A 38 -5.44 -15.80 -5.16
C ALA A 38 -6.75 -15.04 -5.35
N GLY A 39 -7.76 -15.49 -4.61
CA GLY A 39 -9.07 -14.88 -4.60
C GLY A 39 -9.48 -14.61 -3.18
N ASP A 40 -9.95 -13.39 -2.94
CA ASP A 40 -10.67 -13.05 -1.73
C ASP A 40 -11.99 -13.84 -1.73
N GLN A 41 -12.04 -14.99 -1.07
CA GLN A 41 -13.34 -15.52 -0.66
C GLN A 41 -13.89 -14.52 0.35
N ALA A 42 -14.99 -13.85 -0.02
CA ALA A 42 -15.70 -12.98 0.91
C ALA A 42 -15.93 -13.76 2.21
N PRO A 43 -15.63 -13.18 3.37
CA PRO A 43 -15.76 -13.92 4.63
C PRO A 43 -17.20 -14.43 4.74
N ALA A 44 -17.36 -15.71 5.13
CA ALA A 44 -18.68 -16.37 5.24
C ALA A 44 -19.66 -15.61 6.16
N SER A 45 -19.10 -14.76 7.02
CA SER A 45 -19.79 -13.72 7.78
C SER A 45 -18.76 -12.62 8.07
N PRO A 46 -19.11 -11.32 7.98
CA PRO A 46 -18.23 -10.27 8.48
C PRO A 46 -17.86 -10.66 9.90
N ALA A 47 -16.57 -10.58 10.25
CA ALA A 47 -16.16 -10.84 11.61
C ALA A 47 -16.94 -9.86 12.48
N SER A 48 -18.00 -10.34 13.14
CA SER A 48 -18.69 -9.52 14.12
C SER A 48 -17.64 -9.37 15.21
N TRP A 49 -16.99 -8.21 15.26
CA TRP A 49 -16.24 -7.76 16.40
C TRP A 49 -17.23 -7.77 17.55
N GLY A 50 -17.37 -8.95 18.18
CA GLY A 50 -18.45 -9.22 19.11
C GLY A 50 -18.47 -8.11 20.13
N GLY A 51 -19.63 -7.49 20.33
CA GLY A 51 -19.75 -6.23 21.05
C GLY A 51 -18.89 -6.24 22.31
N LEU A 52 -17.91 -5.35 22.36
CA LEU A 52 -17.10 -5.17 23.56
C LEU A 52 -18.04 -4.89 24.74
N PRO A 53 -17.73 -5.39 25.95
CA PRO A 53 -18.51 -5.05 27.13
C PRO A 53 -18.68 -3.53 27.22
N ALA A 54 -19.88 -3.07 27.60
CA ALA A 54 -20.17 -1.63 27.70
C ALA A 54 -19.15 -0.88 28.58
N SER A 55 -18.60 -1.55 29.59
CA SER A 55 -17.53 -1.03 30.44
C SER A 55 -16.20 -0.82 29.70
N THR A 56 -15.84 -1.68 28.77
CA THR A 56 -14.65 -1.52 27.92
C THR A 56 -14.84 -0.38 26.93
N LEU A 57 -16.03 -0.28 26.32
CA LEU A 57 -16.38 0.83 25.44
C LEU A 57 -16.28 2.18 26.17
N GLU A 58 -16.79 2.25 27.40
CA GLU A 58 -16.70 3.48 28.20
C GLU A 58 -15.25 3.86 28.55
N LYS A 59 -14.39 2.89 28.89
CA LYS A 59 -12.96 3.13 29.10
C LYS A 59 -12.25 3.63 27.84
N CYS A 60 -12.56 3.03 26.70
CA CYS A 60 -12.12 3.51 25.38
C CYS A 60 -12.45 4.99 25.18
N ARG A 61 -13.70 5.37 25.45
CA ARG A 61 -14.16 6.76 25.34
C ARG A 61 -13.34 7.69 26.20
N GLN A 62 -13.11 7.31 27.46
CA GLN A 62 -12.35 8.12 28.41
C GLN A 62 -10.90 8.33 27.98
N GLU A 63 -10.22 7.29 27.50
CA GLU A 63 -8.82 7.41 27.04
C GLU A 63 -8.69 8.28 25.78
N VAL A 64 -9.66 8.18 24.87
CA VAL A 64 -9.70 9.02 23.66
C VAL A 64 -9.91 10.49 24.02
N GLN A 65 -10.85 10.77 24.92
CA GLN A 65 -11.11 12.13 25.42
C GLN A 65 -9.87 12.72 26.11
N LYS A 66 -9.16 11.93 26.92
CA LYS A 66 -7.93 12.38 27.61
C LYS A 66 -6.83 12.82 26.63
N LYS A 67 -6.72 12.18 25.47
CA LYS A 67 -5.70 12.52 24.45
C LYS A 67 -6.11 13.69 23.54
N GLY A 68 -7.21 14.39 23.85
CA GLY A 68 -7.68 15.52 23.03
C GLY A 68 -8.18 15.10 21.65
N GLY A 69 -8.49 13.82 21.44
CA GLY A 69 -8.77 13.25 20.13
C GLY A 69 -10.26 13.07 19.86
N LEU A 70 -10.75 13.74 18.81
CA LEU A 70 -11.72 13.19 17.85
C LEU A 70 -13.15 12.89 18.32
N GLU A 71 -13.80 13.80 19.05
CA GLU A 71 -15.28 13.72 19.23
C GLU A 71 -16.05 13.65 17.89
N THR A 72 -15.46 14.16 16.81
CA THR A 72 -16.03 14.17 15.46
C THR A 72 -15.96 12.84 14.70
N LEU A 73 -15.09 11.89 15.07
CA LEU A 73 -15.00 10.57 14.40
C LEU A 73 -15.83 9.47 15.10
N ILE A 74 -16.39 9.75 16.27
CA ILE A 74 -16.90 8.72 17.20
C ILE A 74 -18.28 8.10 16.87
N PRO A 75 -19.30 8.74 16.25
CA PRO A 75 -20.65 8.15 16.35
C PRO A 75 -21.10 7.18 15.24
N ALA A 76 -20.47 7.15 14.04
CA ALA A 76 -21.11 6.51 12.88
C ALA A 76 -20.64 5.08 12.56
N ARG A 77 -19.59 4.56 13.21
CA ARG A 77 -18.99 3.26 12.86
C ARG A 77 -19.06 2.26 14.01
N GLN A 78 -19.44 1.01 13.71
CA GLN A 78 -19.53 -0.10 14.67
C GLN A 78 -18.20 -0.40 15.39
N ASN A 79 -17.07 0.11 14.89
CA ASN A 79 -15.72 -0.19 15.37
C ASN A 79 -14.96 1.04 15.93
N TRP A 80 -15.64 2.08 16.43
CA TRP A 80 -14.98 3.32 16.88
C TRP A 80 -13.93 3.08 17.99
N CYS A 81 -14.24 2.27 19.02
CA CYS A 81 -13.30 1.99 20.11
C CYS A 81 -12.05 1.25 19.58
N TRP A 82 -12.21 0.43 18.54
CA TRP A 82 -11.08 -0.19 17.85
C TRP A 82 -10.22 0.84 17.11
N GLU A 83 -10.82 1.69 16.27
CA GLU A 83 -10.10 2.73 15.53
C GLU A 83 -9.34 3.67 16.47
N SER A 84 -9.97 4.03 17.59
CA SER A 84 -9.37 4.78 18.68
C SER A 84 -8.19 4.07 19.33
N LEU A 85 -8.34 2.79 19.69
CA LEU A 85 -7.26 2.01 20.30
C LEU A 85 -6.09 1.80 19.35
N LYS A 86 -6.33 1.66 18.05
CA LYS A 86 -5.27 1.62 17.04
C LYS A 86 -4.40 2.89 17.09
N LEU A 87 -5.02 4.07 17.19
CA LEU A 87 -4.28 5.33 17.31
C LEU A 87 -3.44 5.37 18.60
N LEU A 88 -3.90 4.71 19.65
CA LEU A 88 -3.20 4.63 20.94
C LEU A 88 -2.04 3.64 20.94
N SER A 89 -2.19 2.51 20.28
CA SER A 89 -1.18 1.44 20.26
C SER A 89 -0.16 1.55 19.14
N CYS A 90 -0.40 2.47 18.21
CA CYS A 90 0.37 2.67 17.01
C CYS A 90 0.56 4.17 16.70
N PRO A 91 1.21 4.93 17.60
CA PRO A 91 1.38 6.36 17.40
C PRO A 91 2.17 6.63 16.10
N ALA A 92 1.67 7.56 15.31
CA ALA A 92 2.33 7.96 14.07
C ALA A 92 3.73 8.53 14.39
N GLY A 93 4.78 7.92 13.83
CA GLY A 93 6.15 8.45 13.90
C GLY A 93 7.10 7.71 14.85
N GLU A 94 6.64 6.76 15.65
CA GLU A 94 7.56 5.87 16.38
C GLU A 94 8.00 4.72 15.47
N SER A 95 9.33 4.64 15.27
CA SER A 95 9.97 3.60 14.50
C SER A 95 9.75 2.24 15.17
N THR A 96 9.28 1.28 14.38
CA THR A 96 9.00 -0.14 14.68
C THR A 96 7.62 -0.40 15.27
N GLY A 97 6.71 -0.87 14.39
CA GLY A 97 5.44 -1.44 14.78
C GLY A 97 5.69 -2.66 15.66
N LEU A 98 5.38 -2.53 16.94
CA LEU A 98 5.35 -3.67 17.84
C LEU A 98 4.45 -4.75 17.23
N PRO A 99 4.81 -6.04 17.35
CA PRO A 99 3.88 -7.12 17.05
C PRO A 99 2.56 -6.87 17.77
N TRP A 100 1.44 -7.21 17.12
CA TRP A 100 0.12 -6.92 17.65
C TRP A 100 -0.06 -7.33 19.12
N GLU A 101 0.44 -8.50 19.51
CA GLU A 101 0.32 -8.96 20.90
C GLU A 101 1.00 -8.02 21.92
N GLN A 102 2.10 -7.38 21.54
CA GLN A 102 2.77 -6.39 22.38
C GLN A 102 1.97 -5.08 22.42
N SER A 103 1.48 -4.61 21.26
CA SER A 103 0.57 -3.45 21.19
C SER A 103 -0.70 -3.67 22.02
N LYS A 104 -1.28 -4.88 21.96
CA LYS A 104 -2.46 -5.28 22.73
C LYS A 104 -2.18 -5.30 24.22
N ALA A 105 -1.05 -5.84 24.67
CA ALA A 105 -0.67 -5.85 26.08
C ALA A 105 -0.59 -4.41 26.65
N THR A 106 0.03 -3.49 25.90
CA THR A 106 0.08 -2.06 26.26
C THR A 106 -1.32 -1.43 26.34
N LEU A 107 -2.22 -1.80 25.42
CA LEU A 107 -3.62 -1.34 25.46
C LEU A 107 -4.38 -1.90 26.66
N GLU A 108 -4.23 -3.19 26.96
CA GLU A 108 -4.90 -3.84 28.10
C GLU A 108 -4.46 -3.21 29.43
N ASP A 109 -3.17 -2.88 29.56
CA ASP A 109 -2.63 -2.15 30.71
C ASP A 109 -3.22 -0.73 30.79
N THR A 110 -3.21 0.00 29.67
CA THR A 110 -3.79 1.36 29.57
C THR A 110 -5.26 1.38 29.97
N LEU A 111 -6.05 0.43 29.47
CA LEU A 111 -7.48 0.32 29.78
C LEU A 111 -7.75 -0.32 31.14
N ARG A 112 -6.76 -0.97 31.75
CA ARG A 112 -6.94 -1.84 32.92
C ARG A 112 -8.07 -2.86 32.71
N THR A 113 -8.14 -3.43 31.52
CA THR A 113 -9.16 -4.40 31.11
C THR A 113 -8.55 -5.36 30.08
N PRO A 114 -8.70 -6.68 30.24
CA PRO A 114 -8.32 -7.62 29.20
C PRO A 114 -9.25 -7.45 27.98
N LEU A 115 -8.65 -7.34 26.80
CA LEU A 115 -9.34 -7.23 25.51
C LEU A 115 -9.66 -8.61 24.93
N GLY A 116 -9.02 -9.67 25.45
CA GLY A 116 -9.29 -11.07 25.09
C GLY A 116 -8.82 -11.44 23.68
N ASN A 117 -9.01 -12.70 23.29
CA ASN A 117 -8.52 -13.24 22.01
C ASN A 117 -9.41 -12.88 20.80
N ARG A 118 -10.50 -12.15 21.01
CA ARG A 118 -11.37 -11.65 19.92
C ARG A 118 -10.88 -10.32 19.35
N PHE A 119 -9.83 -9.76 19.95
CA PHE A 119 -9.29 -8.46 19.65
C PHE A 119 -8.00 -8.65 18.82
N HIS A 120 -8.14 -9.09 17.57
CA HIS A 120 -7.04 -9.16 16.60
C HIS A 120 -7.33 -8.26 15.39
N PRO A 121 -6.42 -7.38 14.98
CA PRO A 121 -6.61 -6.43 13.87
C PRO A 121 -6.97 -7.10 12.55
N LEU A 122 -6.47 -8.32 12.37
CA LEU A 122 -6.60 -9.11 11.18
C LEU A 122 -7.47 -10.33 11.48
N ALA A 123 -8.55 -10.49 10.71
CA ALA A 123 -9.24 -11.77 10.64
C ALA A 123 -8.28 -12.83 10.11
N ASP A 124 -8.21 -13.98 10.81
CA ASP A 124 -7.25 -15.05 10.56
C ASP A 124 -5.78 -14.60 10.59
N ALA A 125 -5.39 -13.93 11.68
CA ALA A 125 -4.01 -13.43 11.84
C ALA A 125 -2.94 -14.54 11.69
N SER A 126 -3.26 -15.80 12.01
CA SER A 126 -2.37 -16.95 11.78
C SER A 126 -1.99 -17.14 10.32
N LEU A 127 -2.81 -16.65 9.38
CA LEU A 127 -2.51 -16.75 7.97
C LEU A 127 -1.38 -15.81 7.57
N CYS A 128 -1.30 -14.57 8.06
CA CYS A 128 -0.39 -13.55 7.50
C CYS A 128 0.42 -12.73 8.52
N ASN A 129 0.37 -13.09 9.80
CA ASN A 129 1.07 -12.40 10.89
C ASN A 129 2.19 -13.27 11.51
N GLU A 130 2.61 -14.34 10.83
CA GLU A 130 3.64 -15.24 11.32
C GLU A 130 5.02 -14.86 10.73
N PRO A 131 6.02 -14.52 11.57
CA PRO A 131 7.34 -14.08 11.11
C PRO A 131 8.06 -15.09 10.20
N GLU A 132 7.77 -16.38 10.38
CA GLU A 132 8.45 -17.47 9.68
C GLU A 132 8.00 -17.62 8.21
N GLN A 133 6.82 -17.10 7.85
CA GLN A 133 6.25 -17.26 6.50
C GLN A 133 7.09 -16.60 5.42
N GLY A 134 7.87 -15.57 5.76
CA GLY A 134 8.77 -14.86 4.84
C GLY A 134 10.07 -15.60 4.49
N SER A 135 10.31 -16.79 5.03
CA SER A 135 11.55 -17.56 4.83
C SER A 135 11.37 -18.68 3.80
N ARG A 136 11.77 -18.42 2.55
CA ARG A 136 11.77 -19.41 1.45
C ARG A 136 13.19 -19.65 0.95
N ARG A 137 13.51 -20.91 0.62
CA ARG A 137 14.74 -21.25 -0.09
C ARG A 137 14.48 -21.20 -1.59
N TRP A 138 15.24 -20.37 -2.30
CA TRP A 138 15.12 -20.20 -3.74
C TRP A 138 16.16 -21.04 -4.49
N THR A 139 15.68 -21.84 -5.44
CA THR A 139 16.52 -22.54 -6.42
C THR A 139 17.16 -21.55 -7.40
N ASP A 140 18.26 -21.93 -8.04
CA ASP A 140 18.92 -21.06 -9.03
C ASP A 140 18.00 -20.71 -10.21
N PHE A 141 17.16 -21.66 -10.62
CA PHE A 141 16.17 -21.44 -11.67
C PHE A 141 15.11 -20.40 -11.26
N GLU A 142 14.57 -20.48 -10.03
CA GLU A 142 13.64 -19.47 -9.51
C GLU A 142 14.31 -18.10 -9.40
N ARG A 143 15.55 -18.04 -8.90
CA ARG A 143 16.32 -16.78 -8.82
C ARG A 143 16.44 -16.12 -10.19
N GLN A 144 16.83 -16.89 -11.21
CA GLN A 144 17.00 -16.40 -12.56
C GLN A 144 15.66 -15.96 -13.17
N SER A 145 14.60 -16.75 -12.97
CA SER A 145 13.25 -16.47 -13.46
C SER A 145 12.68 -15.20 -12.83
N ALA A 146 12.79 -15.06 -11.51
CA ALA A 146 12.33 -13.92 -10.75
C ALA A 146 13.02 -12.63 -11.19
N ARG A 147 14.36 -12.62 -11.30
CA ARG A 147 15.14 -11.47 -11.79
C ARG A 147 14.75 -11.08 -13.21
N SER A 148 14.64 -12.07 -14.10
CA SER A 148 14.24 -11.85 -15.48
C SER A 148 12.83 -11.27 -15.59
N TRP A 149 11.90 -11.77 -14.78
CA TRP A 149 10.54 -11.25 -14.68
C TRP A 149 10.52 -9.82 -14.10
N PHE A 150 11.22 -9.57 -13.00
CA PHE A 150 11.25 -8.28 -12.31
C PHE A 150 11.79 -7.19 -13.25
N PHE A 151 12.88 -7.49 -13.95
CA PHE A 151 13.47 -6.59 -14.94
C PHE A 151 12.50 -6.23 -16.08
N ARG A 152 11.64 -7.15 -16.53
CA ARG A 152 10.67 -6.87 -17.60
C ARG A 152 9.43 -6.15 -17.10
N ASN A 153 8.94 -6.53 -15.93
CA ASN A 153 7.59 -6.20 -15.49
C ASN A 153 7.51 -5.04 -14.48
N VAL A 154 8.58 -4.76 -13.74
CA VAL A 154 8.55 -3.80 -12.62
C VAL A 154 9.39 -2.58 -12.93
N ARG A 155 8.84 -1.37 -12.81
CA ARG A 155 9.62 -0.12 -12.78
C ARG A 155 9.75 0.36 -11.34
N VAL A 156 10.98 0.58 -10.86
CA VAL A 156 11.22 1.04 -9.49
C VAL A 156 11.41 2.55 -9.45
N TYR A 157 10.67 3.20 -8.56
CA TYR A 157 10.75 4.63 -8.26
C TYR A 157 11.18 4.81 -6.80
N VAL A 158 12.13 5.71 -6.55
CA VAL A 158 12.54 6.11 -5.20
C VAL A 158 12.18 7.57 -4.99
N LEU A 159 11.23 7.82 -4.08
CA LEU A 159 10.79 9.15 -3.68
C LEU A 159 11.81 9.78 -2.74
N ALA A 160 12.32 10.96 -3.09
CA ALA A 160 13.19 11.74 -2.22
C ALA A 160 12.37 12.81 -1.49
N ILE A 161 11.99 12.56 -0.24
CA ILE A 161 11.10 13.43 0.53
C ILE A 161 11.95 14.45 1.29
N GLN A 162 12.04 15.67 0.75
CA GLN A 162 12.93 16.73 1.25
C GLN A 162 12.65 17.14 2.70
N SER A 163 11.42 16.98 3.18
CA SER A 163 10.97 17.53 4.47
C SER A 163 11.43 16.76 5.71
N SER A 164 12.08 15.60 5.58
CA SER A 164 12.40 14.77 6.76
C SER A 164 13.67 13.95 6.70
N VAL A 165 14.35 13.84 5.55
CA VAL A 165 15.42 12.85 5.40
C VAL A 165 16.68 13.45 4.81
N SER A 166 17.81 13.17 5.46
CA SER A 166 19.15 13.56 4.97
C SER A 166 19.39 13.03 3.56
N THR A 167 20.13 13.77 2.73
CA THR A 167 20.61 13.32 1.40
C THR A 167 21.22 11.92 1.45
N LEU A 168 21.78 11.52 2.59
CA LEU A 168 22.35 10.19 2.84
C LEU A 168 21.33 9.05 2.75
N ALA A 169 20.07 9.25 3.14
CA ALA A 169 19.09 8.16 3.11
C ALA A 169 18.65 7.80 1.69
N VAL A 170 18.48 8.81 0.82
CA VAL A 170 18.26 8.60 -0.61
C VAL A 170 19.46 7.85 -1.21
N VAL A 171 20.68 8.28 -0.85
CA VAL A 171 21.91 7.62 -1.30
C VAL A 171 21.95 6.16 -0.82
N ASN A 172 21.60 5.89 0.43
CA ASN A 172 21.62 4.54 0.99
C ASN A 172 20.59 3.62 0.33
N THR A 173 19.33 4.05 0.18
CA THR A 173 18.29 3.24 -0.49
C THR A 173 18.68 2.96 -1.93
N THR A 174 19.17 3.97 -2.66
CA THR A 174 19.54 3.78 -4.07
C THR A 174 20.82 2.98 -4.25
N ALA A 175 21.80 3.09 -3.35
CA ALA A 175 22.99 2.25 -3.33
C ALA A 175 22.63 0.80 -3.03
N GLY A 176 21.83 0.53 -2.00
CA GLY A 176 21.39 -0.83 -1.68
C GLY A 176 20.62 -1.50 -2.81
N LEU A 177 19.75 -0.75 -3.50
CA LEU A 177 19.06 -1.26 -4.70
C LEU A 177 20.04 -1.51 -5.87
N ALA A 178 21.05 -0.65 -6.05
CA ALA A 178 22.07 -0.84 -7.07
C ALA A 178 22.95 -2.07 -6.80
N ASP A 179 23.28 -2.36 -5.54
CA ASP A 179 24.02 -3.57 -5.14
C ASP A 179 23.25 -4.85 -5.47
N LEU A 180 21.92 -4.79 -5.45
CA LEU A 180 21.03 -5.87 -5.89
C LEU A 180 20.84 -5.92 -7.42
N GLY A 181 21.41 -4.97 -8.17
CA GLY A 181 21.24 -4.86 -9.62
C GLY A 181 19.90 -4.26 -10.06
N ILE A 182 19.19 -3.59 -9.15
CA ILE A 182 17.87 -3.02 -9.41
C ILE A 182 18.02 -1.58 -9.92
N ALA A 183 17.60 -1.35 -11.16
CA ALA A 183 17.57 -0.01 -11.75
C ALA A 183 16.42 0.84 -11.17
N VAL A 184 16.74 2.05 -10.71
CA VAL A 184 15.80 2.96 -10.04
C VAL A 184 15.65 4.29 -10.79
N THR A 185 14.43 4.81 -10.84
CA THR A 185 14.15 6.22 -11.18
C THR A 185 14.00 7.00 -9.89
N ARG A 186 14.88 7.97 -9.62
CA ARG A 186 14.67 8.91 -8.51
C ARG A 186 13.57 9.90 -8.87
N VAL A 187 12.65 10.15 -7.95
CA VAL A 187 11.56 11.10 -8.11
C VAL A 187 11.69 12.17 -7.02
N PRO A 188 11.90 13.44 -7.38
CA PRO A 188 11.94 14.51 -6.39
C PRO A 188 10.55 14.66 -5.75
N GLY A 189 10.49 14.56 -4.43
CA GLY A 189 9.29 14.87 -3.68
C GLY A 189 9.03 16.38 -3.65
N PHE A 190 7.80 16.73 -3.27
CA PHE A 190 7.40 18.10 -2.98
C PHE A 190 7.66 18.43 -1.51
N ASP A 191 7.98 19.68 -1.24
CA ASP A 191 7.82 20.32 0.05
C ASP A 191 6.80 21.46 -0.09
N LEU A 192 5.54 21.18 0.20
CA LEU A 192 4.43 22.13 0.03
C LEU A 192 4.51 23.33 1.00
N SER A 193 5.47 23.36 1.93
CA SER A 193 5.78 24.58 2.68
C SER A 193 6.45 25.65 1.82
N ARG A 194 7.05 25.23 0.69
CA ARG A 194 7.71 26.09 -0.28
C ARG A 194 6.73 26.45 -1.39
N THR A 195 6.53 27.75 -1.61
CA THR A 195 5.60 28.28 -2.63
C THR A 195 5.83 27.67 -4.01
N GLY A 196 7.09 27.53 -4.46
CA GLY A 196 7.40 26.96 -5.78
C GLY A 196 7.01 25.49 -5.93
N ASP A 197 7.20 24.68 -4.89
CA ASP A 197 6.82 23.26 -4.89
C ASP A 197 5.30 23.10 -4.85
N LEU A 198 4.60 23.95 -4.10
CA LEU A 198 3.12 24.00 -4.08
C LEU A 198 2.54 24.36 -5.46
N GLU A 199 3.07 25.39 -6.11
CA GLU A 199 2.67 25.79 -7.46
C GLU A 199 2.94 24.69 -8.47
N GLU A 200 4.10 24.02 -8.38
CA GLU A 200 4.44 22.90 -9.26
C GLU A 200 3.53 21.68 -9.01
N ALA A 201 3.29 21.30 -7.76
CA ALA A 201 2.39 20.20 -7.41
C ALA A 201 0.98 20.44 -7.95
N THR A 202 0.51 21.68 -7.87
CA THR A 202 -0.78 22.11 -8.41
C THR A 202 -0.80 22.01 -9.94
N ARG A 203 0.24 22.53 -10.61
CA ARG A 203 0.39 22.47 -12.08
C ARG A 203 0.47 21.04 -12.60
N GLU A 204 1.12 20.12 -11.88
CA GLU A 204 1.20 18.71 -12.24
C GLU A 204 -0.07 17.92 -11.90
N GLY A 205 -1.04 18.54 -11.21
CA GLY A 205 -2.24 17.88 -10.71
C GLY A 205 -1.98 16.86 -9.60
N ALA A 206 -0.78 16.89 -9.00
CA ALA A 206 -0.39 16.07 -7.86
C ALA A 206 -0.96 16.60 -6.53
N PHE A 207 -1.33 17.88 -6.51
CA PHE A 207 -2.05 18.53 -5.44
C PHE A 207 -3.18 19.38 -6.04
N LYS A 208 -4.34 19.43 -5.37
CA LYS A 208 -5.45 20.29 -5.77
C LYS A 208 -5.93 21.02 -4.52
N PRO A 209 -5.54 22.29 -4.32
CA PRO A 209 -6.01 23.03 -3.15
C PRO A 209 -7.54 23.16 -3.24
N GLN A 210 -8.25 22.59 -2.27
CA GLN A 210 -9.61 23.05 -1.97
C GLN A 210 -9.50 24.31 -1.11
N SER A 211 -10.53 25.17 -1.13
CA SER A 211 -10.54 26.39 -0.32
C SER A 211 -10.37 26.13 1.18
N SER A 212 -10.70 24.91 1.64
CA SER A 212 -10.47 24.43 3.01
C SER A 212 -9.04 23.95 3.28
N ASP A 213 -8.27 23.61 2.24
CA ASP A 213 -6.92 23.05 2.39
C ASP A 213 -5.87 24.14 2.61
N GLU A 214 -6.07 25.35 2.08
CA GLU A 214 -5.22 26.51 2.38
C GLU A 214 -5.30 26.89 3.86
N GLU A 215 -6.51 26.85 4.42
CA GLU A 215 -6.77 27.06 5.84
C GLU A 215 -6.15 25.93 6.67
N LEU A 216 -6.25 24.67 6.22
CA LEU A 216 -5.62 23.52 6.88
C LEU A 216 -4.08 23.59 6.89
N VAL A 217 -3.45 24.08 5.81
CA VAL A 217 -2.00 24.32 5.75
C VAL A 217 -1.58 25.46 6.68
N LEU A 218 -2.42 26.48 6.83
CA LEU A 218 -2.19 27.61 7.74
C LEU A 218 -2.46 27.25 9.21
N GLU A 219 -3.45 26.41 9.50
CA GLU A 219 -3.91 26.07 10.86
C GLU A 219 -3.20 24.85 11.47
N GLU A 220 -2.98 23.76 10.71
CA GLU A 220 -2.38 22.53 11.25
C GLU A 220 -0.83 22.55 11.28
N GLY A 221 -0.21 23.60 10.72
CA GLY A 221 1.23 23.82 10.76
C GLY A 221 2.08 22.73 10.06
N ILE A 222 3.36 22.65 10.44
CA ILE A 222 4.42 21.87 9.76
C ILE A 222 4.05 20.39 9.57
N ALA A 223 3.33 19.77 10.52
CA ALA A 223 3.00 18.34 10.49
C ALA A 223 1.99 17.99 9.38
N ALA A 224 0.99 18.85 9.16
CA ALA A 224 0.03 18.68 8.07
C ALA A 224 0.69 18.90 6.72
N THR A 225 1.51 19.95 6.62
CA THR A 225 2.29 20.22 5.41
C THR A 225 3.18 19.03 5.04
N SER A 226 3.80 18.36 6.02
CA SER A 226 4.62 17.15 5.76
C SER A 226 3.80 15.98 5.20
N ARG A 227 2.61 15.70 5.75
CA ARG A 227 1.72 14.64 5.25
C ARG A 227 1.23 14.94 3.83
N LEU A 228 0.76 16.16 3.58
CA LEU A 228 0.30 16.59 2.26
C LEU A 228 1.43 16.55 1.23
N SER A 229 2.63 16.98 1.61
CA SER A 229 3.84 16.92 0.78
C SER A 229 4.18 15.49 0.38
N ARG A 230 4.14 14.56 1.32
CA ARG A 230 4.34 13.13 1.04
C ARG A 230 3.29 12.61 0.07
N SER A 231 2.01 12.86 0.33
CA SER A 231 0.91 12.43 -0.55
C SER A 231 1.07 12.98 -1.98
N ALA A 232 1.34 14.28 -2.12
CA ALA A 232 1.58 14.90 -3.43
C ALA A 232 2.79 14.28 -4.14
N SER A 233 3.85 13.94 -3.40
CA SER A 233 5.03 13.25 -3.95
C SER A 233 4.69 11.87 -4.49
N HIS A 234 3.88 11.09 -3.76
CA HIS A 234 3.37 9.80 -4.24
C HIS A 234 2.52 9.96 -5.52
N PHE A 235 1.66 10.97 -5.60
CA PHE A 235 0.89 11.26 -6.82
C PHE A 235 1.78 11.61 -8.01
N ARG A 236 2.86 12.38 -7.80
CA ARG A 236 3.86 12.63 -8.87
C ARG A 236 4.48 11.32 -9.36
N ALA A 237 4.91 10.44 -8.46
CA ALA A 237 5.46 9.14 -8.85
C ALA A 237 4.43 8.27 -9.59
N LEU A 238 3.17 8.28 -9.16
CA LEU A 238 2.08 7.60 -9.87
C LEU A 238 1.87 8.16 -11.28
N ASN A 239 1.85 9.49 -11.44
CA ASN A 239 1.72 10.15 -12.75
C ASN A 239 2.90 9.82 -13.69
N LEU A 240 4.09 9.59 -13.14
CA LEU A 240 5.25 9.12 -13.91
C LEU A 240 5.10 7.64 -14.28
N ALA A 241 4.68 6.80 -13.32
CA ALA A 241 4.45 5.37 -13.53
C ALA A 241 3.43 5.09 -14.64
N GLN A 242 2.32 5.84 -14.67
CA GLN A 242 1.28 5.75 -15.69
C GLN A 242 1.78 6.04 -17.11
N LYS A 243 2.90 6.75 -17.26
CA LYS A 243 3.51 7.05 -18.56
C LYS A 243 4.47 5.96 -19.03
N THR A 244 4.68 4.91 -18.25
CA THR A 244 5.58 3.81 -18.59
C THR A 244 4.84 2.60 -19.13
N VAL A 245 5.54 1.81 -19.94
CA VAL A 245 4.99 0.60 -20.59
C VAL A 245 5.07 -0.62 -19.67
N ARG A 246 5.71 -0.51 -18.49
CA ARG A 246 5.82 -1.64 -17.57
C ARG A 246 4.50 -1.82 -16.81
N PRO A 247 4.02 -3.06 -16.66
CA PRO A 247 2.73 -3.31 -16.03
C PRO A 247 2.70 -3.01 -14.53
N LEU A 248 3.86 -3.05 -13.85
CA LEU A 248 3.96 -2.79 -12.42
C LEU A 248 4.91 -1.63 -12.14
N ALA A 249 4.52 -0.79 -11.18
CA ALA A 249 5.36 0.24 -10.60
C ALA A 249 5.56 -0.05 -9.11
N LEU A 250 6.82 -0.07 -8.69
CA LEU A 250 7.20 -0.17 -7.29
C LEU A 250 7.66 1.20 -6.81
N LEU A 251 6.98 1.76 -5.84
CA LEU A 251 7.30 3.06 -5.23
C LEU A 251 7.90 2.80 -3.85
N LEU A 252 9.12 3.28 -3.63
CA LEU A 252 9.82 3.23 -2.35
C LEU A 252 10.08 4.65 -1.86
N GLU A 253 9.91 4.88 -0.56
CA GLU A 253 10.39 6.11 0.08
C GLU A 253 11.90 6.04 0.32
N ASP A 254 12.51 7.19 0.55
CA ASP A 254 13.92 7.27 0.94
C ASP A 254 14.15 6.73 2.36
N GLY A 255 15.33 6.15 2.57
CA GLY A 255 15.67 5.48 3.83
C GLY A 255 15.13 4.05 3.96
N VAL A 256 14.31 3.57 3.01
CA VAL A 256 13.91 2.16 2.97
C VAL A 256 15.12 1.26 2.70
N GLN A 257 15.25 0.20 3.50
CA GLN A 257 16.17 -0.91 3.28
C GLN A 257 15.37 -2.12 2.82
N VAL A 258 15.80 -2.73 1.72
CA VAL A 258 15.20 -3.97 1.22
C VAL A 258 16.11 -5.16 1.54
N VAL A 259 15.53 -6.35 1.63
CA VAL A 259 16.26 -7.60 1.87
C VAL A 259 16.95 -8.11 0.60
N ASP A 260 17.98 -8.95 0.74
CA ASP A 260 18.78 -9.44 -0.40
C ASP A 260 17.98 -10.21 -1.45
N ASP A 261 16.89 -10.88 -1.05
CA ASP A 261 16.01 -11.64 -1.93
C ASP A 261 14.73 -10.87 -2.32
N PHE A 262 14.76 -9.54 -2.24
CA PHE A 262 13.59 -8.68 -2.45
C PHE A 262 12.89 -8.91 -3.79
N GLU A 263 13.61 -8.97 -4.92
CA GLU A 263 12.98 -9.20 -6.24
C GLU A 263 12.26 -10.56 -6.31
N LEU A 264 12.78 -11.57 -5.61
CA LEU A 264 12.26 -12.93 -5.59
C LEU A 264 10.97 -12.97 -4.77
N LYS A 265 10.96 -12.26 -3.64
CA LYS A 265 9.76 -12.09 -2.80
C LYS A 265 8.67 -11.32 -3.53
N VAL A 266 8.99 -10.23 -4.23
CA VAL A 266 8.01 -9.51 -5.06
C VAL A 266 7.46 -10.39 -6.18
N TRP A 267 8.31 -11.17 -6.86
CA TRP A 267 7.89 -12.11 -7.89
C TRP A 267 6.92 -13.16 -7.37
N SER A 268 7.23 -13.80 -6.24
CA SER A 268 6.39 -14.80 -5.59
C SER A 268 5.07 -14.19 -5.13
N LEU A 269 5.14 -13.05 -4.43
CA LEU A 269 3.97 -12.31 -3.92
C LEU A 269 2.98 -12.03 -5.04
N VAL A 270 3.46 -11.46 -6.15
CA VAL A 270 2.60 -11.06 -7.26
C VAL A 270 1.99 -12.25 -7.98
N ARG A 271 2.79 -13.30 -8.24
CA ARG A 271 2.34 -14.42 -9.08
C ARG A 271 1.57 -15.49 -8.34
N GLU A 272 1.81 -15.65 -7.04
CA GLU A 272 1.24 -16.73 -6.25
C GLU A 272 0.12 -16.19 -5.35
N GLU A 273 0.22 -14.95 -4.86
CA GLU A 273 -0.58 -14.46 -3.74
C GLU A 273 -1.43 -13.22 -4.03
N ALA A 274 -1.04 -12.34 -4.96
CA ALA A 274 -1.74 -11.09 -5.21
C ALA A 274 -3.03 -11.31 -6.02
N PRO A 275 -4.22 -10.98 -5.48
CA PRO A 275 -5.46 -11.11 -6.23
C PRO A 275 -5.50 -10.21 -7.47
N CYS A 276 -6.10 -10.72 -8.55
CA CYS A 276 -6.20 -9.98 -9.82
C CYS A 276 -7.20 -8.82 -9.85
N ASP A 277 -7.94 -8.60 -8.77
CA ASP A 277 -8.82 -7.44 -8.53
C ASP A 277 -8.13 -6.32 -7.72
N TRP A 278 -6.84 -6.49 -7.38
CA TRP A 278 -6.08 -5.48 -6.64
C TRP A 278 -5.30 -4.57 -7.57
N ASP A 279 -5.51 -3.26 -7.40
CA ASP A 279 -4.76 -2.23 -8.14
C ASP A 279 -3.47 -1.80 -7.42
N VAL A 280 -3.42 -1.94 -6.09
CA VAL A 280 -2.33 -1.45 -5.23
C VAL A 280 -2.03 -2.43 -4.11
N ILE A 281 -0.75 -2.66 -3.84
CA ILE A 281 -0.25 -3.41 -2.68
C ILE A 281 0.71 -2.51 -1.90
N SER A 282 0.51 -2.42 -0.59
CA SER A 282 1.51 -1.84 0.31
C SER A 282 2.42 -2.95 0.82
N LEU A 283 3.72 -2.88 0.51
CA LEU A 283 4.72 -3.86 0.98
C LEU A 283 5.12 -3.68 2.45
N SER A 284 4.64 -2.60 3.07
CA SER A 284 4.82 -2.33 4.48
C SER A 284 3.50 -1.80 5.04
N THR A 285 3.15 -2.23 6.23
CA THR A 285 1.99 -1.73 6.94
C THR A 285 2.27 -1.71 8.43
N THR A 286 1.98 -0.58 9.06
CA THR A 286 2.06 -0.44 10.50
C THR A 286 0.65 -0.59 11.05
N CYS A 287 0.43 -1.65 11.84
CA CYS A 287 -0.85 -1.92 12.49
C CYS A 287 -2.01 -2.04 11.47
N PRO A 288 -1.93 -2.99 10.52
CA PRO A 288 -3.00 -3.20 9.55
C PRO A 288 -4.31 -3.55 10.25
N VAL A 289 -5.45 -3.26 9.63
CA VAL A 289 -6.77 -3.71 10.11
C VAL A 289 -7.55 -4.23 8.92
N GLY A 290 -8.12 -5.43 9.06
CA GLY A 290 -8.87 -6.08 8.00
C GLY A 290 -8.75 -7.60 8.10
N ARG A 291 -8.33 -8.24 7.02
CA ARG A 291 -8.28 -9.71 6.93
C ARG A 291 -7.04 -10.19 6.21
N CYS A 292 -6.45 -11.27 6.68
CA CYS A 292 -5.43 -11.97 5.90
C CYS A 292 -6.09 -12.59 4.66
N VAL A 293 -5.42 -12.51 3.51
CA VAL A 293 -5.86 -13.07 2.22
C VAL A 293 -4.92 -14.17 1.75
N SER A 294 -3.63 -14.00 2.03
CA SER A 294 -2.57 -14.96 1.75
C SER A 294 -1.49 -14.85 2.82
N PRO A 295 -0.47 -15.72 2.84
CA PRO A 295 0.63 -15.65 3.81
C PRO A 295 1.30 -14.28 3.95
N HIS A 296 1.38 -13.50 2.87
CA HIS A 296 2.06 -12.21 2.89
C HIS A 296 1.15 -11.02 2.62
N LEU A 297 -0.16 -11.22 2.42
CA LEU A 297 -1.10 -10.16 2.08
C LEU A 297 -2.31 -10.14 3.00
N ALA A 298 -2.67 -8.93 3.42
CA ALA A 298 -3.93 -8.63 4.07
C ALA A 298 -4.72 -7.60 3.25
N ARG A 299 -6.03 -7.78 3.13
CA ARG A 299 -6.93 -6.74 2.64
C ARG A 299 -7.21 -5.79 3.80
N VAL A 300 -6.78 -4.54 3.66
CA VAL A 300 -6.98 -3.49 4.67
C VAL A 300 -8.29 -2.76 4.40
N GLY A 301 -9.13 -2.60 5.42
CA GLY A 301 -10.39 -1.86 5.27
C GLY A 301 -11.18 -1.74 6.57
N PRO A 302 -11.85 -0.58 6.83
CA PRO A 302 -12.75 -0.45 7.95
C PRO A 302 -14.05 -1.24 7.67
N GLY A 303 -14.30 -2.29 8.47
CA GLY A 303 -15.56 -3.05 8.41
C GLY A 303 -15.59 -4.22 7.41
N LEU A 304 -14.42 -4.74 7.01
CA LEU A 304 -14.32 -6.09 6.43
C LEU A 304 -14.48 -7.17 7.50
#